data_AF-K2C198-F1
#
_entry.id   AF-K2C198-F1
#
_cell.length_a   1.000
_cell.length_b   1.000
_cell.length_c   1.000
_cell.angle_alpha   90.00
_cell.angle_beta   90.00
_cell.angle_gamma   90.00
#
_symmetry.space_group_name_H-M   'P 1'
#
loop_
_entity.id
_entity.type
_entity.pdbx_description
1 polymer ?
#
loop_
_entity_poly.entity_id
_entity_poly.type
_entity_poly.pdbx_seq_one_letter_code
_entity_poly.pdbx_strand_id
1 'polypeptide(L)'
;MGSGPAGLSAAIYTSRAQIETVVYAGEEPGGQLMKTTEIENYPGLMGKTGPELMLTMTQQAQKFGTKIGYETVIDLAKLRSEYEGVILAMGAHPRLLGIGEEKYWGKGFSTCAVCDGAFYRGKEVYVVGGGDAAIEDAWALTKFASHVTMIVRGTEFRASKIMQKRVSDNPDKIKVKWKTNLKAINGEKVESLVLDVEGREEVVEAQGVFFAIGHIPATGWLK
;
A
#
# COMPACT_ATOMS: atom_id res chain seq x y z
N MET A 1 19.17 -5.13 -4.37
CA MET A 1 18.11 -6.14 -4.10
C MET A 1 16.76 -5.45 -4.13
N GLY A 2 15.83 -5.94 -4.94
CA GLY A 2 14.52 -5.33 -5.15
C GLY A 2 14.46 -4.51 -6.44
N SER A 3 13.38 -4.70 -7.21
CA SER A 3 13.13 -4.08 -8.53
C SER A 3 12.01 -3.05 -8.50
N GLY A 4 11.60 -2.59 -7.32
CA GLY A 4 10.71 -1.45 -7.17
C GLY A 4 11.38 -0.14 -7.63
N PRO A 5 10.66 1.00 -7.54
CA PRO A 5 11.17 2.29 -8.00
C PRO A 5 12.48 2.70 -7.31
N ALA A 6 12.66 2.36 -6.03
CA ALA A 6 13.90 2.62 -5.29
C ALA A 6 15.10 1.85 -5.88
N GLY A 7 14.93 0.55 -6.13
CA GLY A 7 16.00 -0.31 -6.65
C GLY A 7 16.38 0.04 -8.09
N LEU A 8 15.40 0.29 -8.95
CA LEU A 8 15.65 0.70 -10.33
C LEU A 8 16.26 2.10 -10.41
N SER A 9 15.85 3.04 -9.55
CA SER A 9 16.50 4.35 -9.47
C SER A 9 17.96 4.22 -9.06
N ALA A 10 18.26 3.44 -8.03
CA ALA A 10 19.64 3.18 -7.63
C ALA A 10 20.46 2.59 -8.79
N ALA A 11 19.89 1.62 -9.51
CA ALA A 11 20.57 0.96 -10.62
C ALA A 11 20.86 1.89 -11.80
N ILE A 12 19.91 2.77 -12.15
CA ILE A 12 20.12 3.82 -13.16
C ILE A 12 21.34 4.67 -12.79
N TYR A 13 21.45 5.09 -11.53
CA TYR A 13 22.57 5.95 -11.09
C TYR A 13 23.90 5.21 -11.02
N THR A 14 23.94 3.99 -10.45
CA THR A 14 25.20 3.22 -10.36
C THR A 14 25.71 2.80 -11.74
N SER A 15 24.82 2.37 -12.64
CA SER A 15 25.21 2.00 -14.01
C SER A 15 25.69 3.21 -14.82
N ARG A 16 25.08 4.39 -14.63
CA ARG A 16 25.57 5.65 -15.22
C ARG A 16 26.95 6.07 -14.71
N ALA A 17 27.28 5.71 -13.47
CA ALA A 17 28.61 5.89 -12.89
C ALA A 17 29.62 4.81 -13.34
N GLN A 18 29.27 3.98 -14.34
CA GLN A 18 30.08 2.89 -14.86
C GLN A 18 30.39 1.78 -13.84
N ILE A 19 29.53 1.61 -12.83
CA ILE A 19 29.61 0.49 -11.89
C ILE A 19 28.80 -0.67 -12.45
N GLU A 20 29.41 -1.85 -12.58
CA GLU A 20 28.70 -3.07 -12.97
C GLU A 20 27.59 -3.37 -11.95
N THR A 21 26.34 -3.28 -12.40
CA THR A 21 25.18 -3.33 -11.50
C THR A 21 24.25 -4.47 -11.86
N VAL A 22 23.84 -5.24 -10.85
CA VAL A 22 22.80 -6.27 -10.94
C VAL A 22 21.62 -5.89 -10.03
N VAL A 23 20.40 -5.99 -10.55
CA VAL A 23 19.16 -5.89 -9.77
C VAL A 23 18.54 -7.28 -9.70
N TYR A 24 18.47 -7.84 -8.49
CA TYR A 24 17.65 -9.01 -8.19
C TYR A 24 16.20 -8.59 -7.98
N ALA A 25 15.33 -9.00 -8.90
CA ALA A 25 13.95 -8.56 -8.98
C ALA A 25 13.03 -9.28 -7.99
N GLY A 26 13.37 -10.51 -7.59
CA GLY A 26 12.55 -11.33 -6.70
C GLY A 26 11.24 -11.78 -7.33
N GLU A 27 10.32 -12.28 -6.49
CA GLU A 27 9.05 -12.88 -6.91
C GLU A 27 8.05 -11.89 -7.52
N GLU A 28 8.10 -10.62 -7.12
CA GLU A 28 7.25 -9.55 -7.65
C GLU A 28 8.09 -8.48 -8.37
N PRO A 29 8.60 -8.73 -9.61
CA PRO A 29 9.32 -7.74 -10.39
C PRO A 29 8.51 -6.45 -10.57
N GLY A 30 9.09 -5.31 -10.23
CA GLY A 30 8.41 -4.01 -10.25
C GLY A 30 7.75 -3.61 -8.92
N GLY A 31 7.61 -4.55 -7.98
CA GLY A 31 7.05 -4.30 -6.64
C GLY A 31 5.58 -3.86 -6.64
N GLN A 32 5.17 -3.13 -5.61
CA GLN A 32 3.75 -2.81 -5.36
C GLN A 32 3.06 -2.07 -6.52
N LEU A 33 3.81 -1.27 -7.30
CA LEU A 33 3.23 -0.52 -8.42
C LEU A 33 2.65 -1.45 -9.49
N MET A 34 3.07 -2.72 -9.56
CA MET A 34 2.46 -3.70 -10.47
C MET A 34 0.95 -3.91 -10.22
N LYS A 35 0.47 -3.62 -9.01
CA LYS A 35 -0.94 -3.72 -8.61
C LYS A 35 -1.69 -2.40 -8.76
N THR A 36 -1.03 -1.34 -9.25
CA THR A 36 -1.59 0.01 -9.38
C THR A 36 -2.10 0.24 -10.81
N THR A 37 -3.40 0.50 -10.95
CA THR A 37 -4.03 0.72 -12.25
C THR A 37 -3.82 2.14 -12.78
N GLU A 38 -3.65 3.13 -11.90
CA GLU A 38 -3.49 4.53 -12.30
C GLU A 38 -2.54 5.27 -11.35
N ILE A 39 -1.60 6.02 -11.91
CA ILE A 39 -0.66 6.87 -11.18
C ILE A 39 -0.85 8.32 -11.63
N GLU A 40 -1.29 9.16 -10.68
CA GLU A 40 -1.49 10.60 -10.90
C GLU A 40 -0.43 11.47 -10.20
N ASN A 41 0.36 10.87 -9.30
CA ASN A 41 1.20 11.61 -8.36
C ASN A 41 2.72 11.37 -8.53
N TYR A 42 3.15 10.81 -9.65
CA TYR A 42 4.58 10.66 -9.99
C TYR A 42 5.02 11.80 -10.94
N PRO A 43 5.86 12.76 -10.50
CA PRO A 43 6.23 13.91 -11.31
C PRO A 43 6.83 13.53 -12.66
N GLY A 44 6.39 14.20 -13.74
CA GLY A 44 6.82 13.89 -15.11
C GLY A 44 6.08 12.71 -15.75
N LEU A 45 5.11 12.11 -15.05
CA LEU A 45 4.25 11.05 -15.54
C LEU A 45 2.79 11.37 -15.20
N MET A 46 1.91 11.45 -16.20
CA MET A 46 0.47 11.60 -15.98
C MET A 46 -0.28 10.47 -16.68
N GLY A 47 -1.22 9.84 -15.96
CA GLY A 47 -2.19 8.90 -16.52
C GLY A 47 -1.60 7.59 -17.02
N LYS A 48 -0.50 7.12 -16.41
CA LYS A 48 0.04 5.79 -16.68
C LYS A 48 -0.33 4.80 -15.59
N THR A 49 -0.42 3.54 -15.98
CA THR A 49 -0.52 2.42 -15.05
C THR A 49 0.82 2.22 -14.34
N GLY A 50 0.80 1.57 -13.17
CA GLY A 50 2.03 1.22 -12.47
C GLY A 50 2.93 0.24 -13.22
N PRO A 51 2.40 -0.82 -13.87
CA PRO A 51 3.19 -1.66 -14.76
C PRO A 51 3.92 -0.91 -15.87
N GLU A 52 3.29 0.10 -16.50
CA GLU A 52 3.96 0.90 -17.54
C GLU A 52 5.12 1.73 -16.98
N LEU A 53 4.95 2.33 -15.80
CA LEU A 53 6.03 3.06 -15.13
C LEU A 53 7.19 2.11 -14.82
N MET A 54 6.91 0.94 -14.22
CA MET A 54 7.95 -0.02 -13.85
C MET A 54 8.69 -0.57 -15.08
N LEU A 55 7.97 -0.82 -16.18
CA LEU A 55 8.59 -1.19 -17.44
C LEU A 55 9.52 -0.09 -17.96
N THR A 56 9.07 1.16 -17.94
CA THR A 56 9.87 2.32 -18.37
C THR A 56 11.14 2.46 -17.52
N MET A 57 11.04 2.36 -16.20
CA MET A 57 12.19 2.42 -15.30
C MET A 57 13.16 1.25 -15.53
N THR A 58 12.64 0.05 -15.78
CA THR A 58 13.46 -1.14 -16.06
C THR A 58 14.24 -0.97 -17.36
N GLN A 59 13.56 -0.51 -18.43
CA GLN A 59 14.21 -0.22 -19.71
C GLN A 59 15.26 0.87 -19.57
N GLN A 60 15.01 1.91 -18.77
CA GLN A 60 15.98 2.96 -18.50
C GLN A 60 17.23 2.43 -17.79
N ALA A 61 17.07 1.56 -16.79
CA ALA A 61 18.19 0.92 -16.11
C ALA A 61 19.01 0.04 -17.07
N GLN A 62 18.33 -0.83 -17.83
CA GLN A 62 18.96 -1.70 -18.82
C GLN A 62 19.71 -0.92 -19.91
N LYS A 63 19.17 0.23 -20.36
CA LYS A 63 19.84 1.12 -21.32
C LYS A 63 21.22 1.59 -20.84
N PHE A 64 21.41 1.73 -19.53
CA PHE A 64 22.71 2.11 -18.96
C PHE A 64 23.59 0.90 -18.57
N GLY A 65 23.16 -0.33 -18.86
CA GLY A 65 23.94 -1.54 -18.63
C GLY A 65 23.59 -2.33 -17.37
N THR A 66 22.53 -1.95 -16.65
CA THR A 66 22.04 -2.76 -15.51
C THR A 66 21.59 -4.14 -15.98
N LYS A 67 22.06 -5.20 -15.31
CA LYS A 67 21.55 -6.57 -15.49
C LYS A 67 20.39 -6.82 -14.52
N ILE A 68 19.33 -7.48 -14.99
CA ILE A 68 18.18 -7.86 -14.16
C ILE A 68 18.21 -9.38 -13.96
N GLY A 69 18.38 -9.82 -12.72
CA GLY A 69 18.18 -11.21 -12.30
C GLY A 69 16.76 -11.37 -11.75
N TYR A 70 16.06 -12.43 -12.14
CA TYR A 70 14.66 -12.67 -11.73
C TYR A 70 14.54 -13.62 -10.53
N GLU A 71 15.67 -14.06 -9.98
CA GLU A 71 15.73 -14.87 -8.78
C GLU A 71 15.51 -14.06 -7.50
N THR A 72 14.98 -14.75 -6.50
CA THR A 72 14.93 -14.26 -5.11
C THR A 72 16.24 -14.64 -4.43
N VAL A 73 17.00 -13.65 -3.99
CA VAL A 73 18.22 -13.84 -3.18
C VAL A 73 17.92 -13.41 -1.75
N ILE A 74 18.20 -14.28 -0.78
CA ILE A 74 17.98 -14.06 0.66
C ILE A 74 19.22 -14.36 1.50
N ASP A 75 20.41 -14.24 0.90
CA ASP A 75 21.68 -14.47 1.58
C ASP A 75 22.57 -13.23 1.45
N LEU A 76 22.60 -12.42 2.52
CA LEU A 76 23.38 -11.19 2.54
C LEU A 76 24.88 -11.46 2.63
N ALA A 77 25.29 -12.57 3.25
CA ALA A 77 26.70 -12.93 3.39
C ALA A 77 27.30 -13.29 2.03
N LYS A 78 26.59 -14.13 1.27
CA LYS A 78 26.94 -14.45 -0.12
C LYS A 78 27.03 -13.18 -0.97
N LEU A 79 26.01 -12.32 -0.92
CA LEU A 79 26.02 -11.07 -1.69
C LEU A 79 27.19 -10.16 -1.33
N ARG A 80 27.57 -10.05 -0.05
CA ARG A 80 28.74 -9.27 0.37
C ARG A 80 30.07 -9.88 -0.06
N SER A 81 30.12 -11.18 -0.33
CA SER A 81 31.31 -11.84 -0.87
C SER A 81 31.44 -11.69 -2.38
N GLU A 82 30.31 -11.56 -3.09
CA GLU A 82 30.26 -11.46 -4.56
C GLU A 82 30.29 -10.01 -5.08
N TYR A 83 29.85 -9.04 -4.26
CA TYR A 83 29.69 -7.64 -4.66
C TYR A 83 30.38 -6.68 -3.68
N GLU A 84 30.98 -5.61 -4.21
CA GLU A 84 31.61 -4.55 -3.41
C GLU A 84 30.59 -3.73 -2.58
N GLY A 85 29.33 -3.70 -3.01
CA GLY A 85 28.26 -2.98 -2.33
C GLY A 85 26.89 -3.60 -2.57
N VAL A 86 26.06 -3.59 -1.53
CA VAL A 86 24.68 -4.12 -1.58
C VAL A 86 23.69 -3.04 -1.17
N ILE A 87 22.78 -2.69 -2.09
CA ILE A 87 21.66 -1.79 -1.81
C ILE A 87 20.41 -2.62 -1.52
N LEU A 88 19.84 -2.44 -0.33
CA LEU A 88 18.60 -3.09 0.09
C LEU A 88 17.41 -2.20 -0.25
N ALA A 89 16.67 -2.55 -1.31
CA ALA A 89 15.51 -1.82 -1.82
C ALA A 89 14.29 -2.75 -1.96
N MET A 90 14.10 -3.62 -0.98
CA MET A 90 13.12 -4.72 -1.02
C MET A 90 11.69 -4.30 -0.69
N GLY A 91 11.51 -3.06 -0.26
CA GLY A 91 10.19 -2.51 0.05
C GLY A 91 9.53 -3.16 1.27
N ALA A 92 8.20 -3.12 1.24
CA ALA A 92 7.32 -3.66 2.26
C ALA A 92 6.04 -4.17 1.57
N HIS A 93 5.18 -4.87 2.30
CA HIS A 93 3.85 -5.27 1.83
C HIS A 93 2.79 -4.73 2.79
N PRO A 94 1.63 -4.27 2.32
CA PRO A 94 0.54 -3.89 3.21
C PRO A 94 0.08 -5.11 4.01
N ARG A 95 -0.31 -4.89 5.26
CA ARG A 95 -0.95 -5.93 6.07
C ARG A 95 -2.37 -6.12 5.56
N LEU A 96 -2.72 -7.37 5.39
CA LEU A 96 -4.04 -7.84 4.99
C LEU A 96 -4.73 -8.52 6.18
N LEU A 97 -6.06 -8.56 6.16
CA LEU A 97 -6.88 -9.30 7.12
C LEU A 97 -7.01 -10.78 6.77
N GLY A 98 -6.81 -11.16 5.49
CA GLY A 98 -6.90 -12.55 5.05
C GLY A 98 -8.34 -13.07 4.96
N ILE A 99 -9.28 -12.19 4.62
CA ILE A 99 -10.72 -12.46 4.48
C ILE A 99 -11.15 -12.56 3.00
N GLY A 100 -10.18 -12.69 2.09
CA GLY A 100 -10.41 -12.74 0.64
C GLY A 100 -10.53 -11.36 -0.02
N GLU A 101 -10.05 -10.31 0.64
CA GLU A 101 -10.07 -8.92 0.17
C GLU A 101 -9.32 -8.70 -1.15
N GLU A 102 -8.33 -9.55 -1.44
CA GLU A 102 -7.50 -9.44 -2.66
C GLU A 102 -8.33 -9.49 -3.96
N LYS A 103 -9.46 -10.21 -3.96
CA LYS A 103 -10.36 -10.26 -5.14
C LYS A 103 -11.03 -8.92 -5.46
N TYR A 104 -11.00 -7.98 -4.52
CA TYR A 104 -11.56 -6.64 -4.63
C TYR A 104 -10.52 -5.56 -4.95
N TRP A 105 -9.25 -5.92 -5.16
CA TRP A 105 -8.20 -4.95 -5.50
C TRP A 105 -8.57 -4.16 -6.76
N GLY A 106 -8.54 -2.83 -6.68
CA GLY A 106 -9.00 -1.95 -7.78
C GLY A 106 -10.52 -1.99 -8.03
N LYS A 107 -11.28 -2.75 -7.25
CA LYS A 107 -12.75 -2.89 -7.30
C LYS A 107 -13.40 -2.45 -5.98
N GLY A 108 -12.88 -1.39 -5.38
CA GLY A 108 -13.39 -0.83 -4.13
C GLY A 108 -12.53 -1.13 -2.89
N PHE A 109 -11.58 -2.07 -2.97
CA PHE A 109 -10.59 -2.30 -1.92
C PHE A 109 -9.27 -1.60 -2.24
N SER A 110 -8.70 -0.92 -1.26
CA SER A 110 -7.41 -0.23 -1.34
C SER A 110 -6.61 -0.33 -0.04
N THR A 111 -5.29 -0.18 -0.14
CA THR A 111 -4.38 -0.03 1.00
C THR A 111 -3.66 1.33 0.99
N CYS A 112 -4.08 2.26 0.13
CA CYS A 112 -3.52 3.61 0.03
C CYS A 112 -4.63 4.64 -0.21
N ALA A 113 -5.12 5.26 0.85
CA ALA A 113 -6.18 6.26 0.74
C ALA A 113 -5.76 7.52 -0.03
N VAL A 114 -4.49 7.92 0.09
CA VAL A 114 -3.93 9.08 -0.64
C VAL A 114 -3.87 8.83 -2.15
N CYS A 115 -3.67 7.56 -2.55
CA CYS A 115 -3.62 7.17 -3.95
C CYS A 115 -5.02 7.19 -4.57
N ASP A 116 -5.99 6.54 -3.90
CA ASP A 116 -7.27 6.22 -4.54
C ASP A 116 -8.44 7.13 -4.09
N GLY A 117 -8.24 7.98 -3.08
CA GLY A 117 -9.32 8.73 -2.42
C GLY A 117 -10.14 9.61 -3.38
N ALA A 118 -9.52 10.13 -4.44
CA ALA A 118 -10.20 10.94 -5.44
C ALA A 118 -11.34 10.20 -6.17
N PHE A 119 -11.21 8.87 -6.35
CA PHE A 119 -12.23 8.02 -7.01
C PHE A 119 -13.49 7.79 -6.15
N TYR A 120 -13.46 8.23 -4.89
CA TYR A 120 -14.56 8.08 -3.92
C TYR A 120 -15.25 9.40 -3.60
N ARG A 121 -15.16 10.38 -4.51
CA ARG A 121 -15.87 11.65 -4.37
C ARG A 121 -17.37 11.44 -4.16
N GLY A 122 -17.90 11.98 -3.06
CA GLY A 122 -19.31 11.89 -2.69
C GLY A 122 -19.79 10.50 -2.23
N LYS A 123 -18.89 9.52 -2.09
CA LYS A 123 -19.20 8.16 -1.66
C LYS A 123 -18.99 7.97 -0.16
N GLU A 124 -19.66 6.98 0.40
CA GLU A 124 -19.39 6.51 1.77
C GLU A 124 -18.33 5.40 1.76
N VAL A 125 -17.31 5.57 2.59
CA VAL A 125 -16.14 4.67 2.63
C VAL A 125 -15.77 4.26 4.04
N TYR A 126 -15.10 3.12 4.15
CA TYR A 126 -14.65 2.56 5.41
C TYR A 126 -13.12 2.53 5.49
N VAL A 127 -12.56 2.83 6.66
CA VAL A 127 -11.12 2.70 6.93
C VAL A 127 -10.92 1.70 8.06
N VAL A 128 -10.19 0.62 7.82
CA VAL A 128 -9.85 -0.36 8.86
C VAL A 128 -8.52 0.03 9.49
N GLY A 129 -8.53 0.29 10.80
CA GLY A 129 -7.33 0.62 11.57
C GLY A 129 -7.57 1.72 12.60
N GLY A 130 -6.68 1.81 13.58
CA GLY A 130 -6.76 2.80 14.67
C GLY A 130 -5.40 3.38 15.10
N GLY A 131 -4.37 3.23 14.27
CA GLY A 131 -3.07 3.89 14.45
C GLY A 131 -3.01 5.22 13.69
N ASP A 132 -1.86 5.90 13.73
CA ASP A 132 -1.69 7.21 13.07
C ASP A 132 -2.00 7.14 11.57
N ALA A 133 -1.49 6.13 10.86
CA ALA A 133 -1.75 5.93 9.42
C ALA A 133 -3.25 5.81 9.09
N ALA A 134 -4.02 5.13 9.94
CA ALA A 134 -5.46 5.00 9.73
C ALA A 134 -6.20 6.33 9.89
N ILE A 135 -5.76 7.17 10.84
CA ILE A 135 -6.34 8.50 11.00
C ILE A 135 -5.90 9.43 9.85
N GLU A 136 -4.65 9.36 9.40
CA GLU A 136 -4.17 10.13 8.25
C GLU A 136 -4.98 9.80 7.00
N ASP A 137 -5.17 8.51 6.72
CA ASP A 137 -5.96 8.02 5.59
C ASP A 137 -7.42 8.44 5.69
N ALA A 138 -8.05 8.24 6.86
CA ALA A 138 -9.42 8.66 7.10
C ALA A 138 -9.60 10.17 6.91
N TRP A 139 -8.68 10.97 7.45
CA TRP A 139 -8.67 12.42 7.30
C TRP A 139 -8.47 12.85 5.84
N ALA A 140 -7.55 12.23 5.11
CA ALA A 140 -7.35 12.49 3.69
C ALA A 140 -8.61 12.21 2.86
N LEU A 141 -9.32 11.11 3.16
CA LEU A 141 -10.57 10.74 2.48
C LEU A 141 -11.69 11.75 2.70
N THR A 142 -11.74 12.46 3.83
CA THR A 142 -12.80 13.47 4.09
C THR A 142 -12.84 14.61 3.06
N LYS A 143 -11.75 14.82 2.31
CA LYS A 143 -11.67 15.81 1.23
C LYS A 143 -12.46 15.40 -0.01
N PHE A 144 -12.77 14.11 -0.15
CA PHE A 144 -13.42 13.53 -1.32
C PHE A 144 -14.74 12.84 -0.94
N ALA A 145 -14.69 11.92 0.02
CA ALA A 145 -15.84 11.14 0.47
C ALA A 145 -16.90 12.01 1.16
N SER A 146 -18.16 11.56 1.08
CA SER A 146 -19.26 12.20 1.82
C SER A 146 -19.10 11.97 3.32
N HIS A 147 -18.86 10.71 3.69
CA HIS A 147 -18.57 10.24 5.05
C HIS A 147 -17.48 9.16 5.06
N VAL A 148 -16.71 9.13 6.15
CA VAL A 148 -15.70 8.10 6.41
C VAL A 148 -16.04 7.40 7.72
N THR A 149 -16.15 6.07 7.71
CA THR A 149 -16.33 5.28 8.93
C THR A 149 -15.07 4.49 9.23
N MET A 150 -14.44 4.77 10.37
CA MET A 150 -13.30 4.02 10.86
C MET A 150 -13.76 2.77 11.62
N ILE A 151 -13.24 1.60 11.24
CA ILE A 151 -13.44 0.33 11.93
C ILE A 151 -12.23 0.09 12.83
N VAL A 152 -12.44 0.13 14.14
CA VAL A 152 -11.39 -0.01 15.15
C VAL A 152 -11.71 -1.19 16.06
N ARG A 153 -10.83 -2.20 16.06
CA ARG A 153 -11.00 -3.40 16.90
C ARG A 153 -10.90 -3.15 18.41
N GLY A 154 -10.24 -2.06 18.81
CA GLY A 154 -10.03 -1.69 20.21
C GLY A 154 -11.14 -0.79 20.75
N THR A 155 -10.99 -0.39 22.02
CA THR A 155 -11.82 0.63 22.68
C THR A 155 -11.24 2.03 22.60
N GLU A 156 -10.01 2.15 22.10
CA GLU A 156 -9.28 3.40 21.96
C GLU A 156 -8.39 3.35 20.73
N PHE A 157 -7.98 4.53 20.25
CA PHE A 157 -6.96 4.63 19.22
C PHE A 157 -5.59 4.33 19.80
N ARG A 158 -4.74 3.69 18.99
CA ARG A 158 -3.29 3.61 19.24
C ARG A 158 -2.53 4.82 18.69
N ALA A 159 -3.21 5.63 17.88
CA ALA A 159 -2.66 6.84 17.30
C ALA A 159 -2.25 7.85 18.37
N SER A 160 -1.29 8.72 18.03
CA SER A 160 -0.88 9.86 18.84
C SER A 160 -2.06 10.80 19.17
N LYS A 161 -2.00 11.48 20.32
CA LYS A 161 -3.08 12.38 20.77
C LYS A 161 -3.45 13.47 19.74
N ILE A 162 -2.44 14.01 19.04
CA ILE A 162 -2.66 15.01 18.00
C ILE A 162 -3.47 14.45 16.83
N MET A 163 -3.23 13.20 16.46
CA MET A 163 -3.99 12.52 15.42
C MET A 163 -5.40 12.22 15.87
N GLN A 164 -5.59 11.71 17.09
CA GLN A 164 -6.93 11.51 17.67
C GLN A 164 -7.76 12.80 17.64
N LYS A 165 -7.13 13.96 17.92
CA LYS A 165 -7.79 15.26 17.84
C LYS A 165 -8.35 15.56 16.44
N ARG A 166 -7.67 15.16 15.37
CA ARG A 166 -8.17 15.34 13.99
C ARG A 166 -9.48 14.60 13.75
N VAL A 167 -9.66 13.42 14.34
CA VAL A 167 -10.93 12.68 14.28
C VAL A 167 -12.01 13.42 15.07
N SER A 168 -11.71 13.79 16.32
CA SER A 168 -12.70 14.46 17.18
C SER A 168 -13.12 15.84 16.68
N ASP A 169 -12.24 16.54 15.96
CA ASP A 169 -12.52 17.85 15.36
C ASP A 169 -13.37 17.75 14.08
N ASN A 170 -13.59 16.55 13.54
CA ASN A 170 -14.36 16.32 12.31
C ASN A 170 -15.50 15.31 12.50
N PRO A 171 -16.37 15.47 13.52
CA PRO A 171 -17.39 14.47 13.86
C PRO A 171 -18.48 14.32 12.78
N ASP A 172 -18.71 15.36 11.98
CA ASP A 172 -19.68 15.34 10.87
C ASP A 172 -19.17 14.54 9.66
N LYS A 173 -17.86 14.30 9.58
CA LYS A 173 -17.21 13.62 8.44
C LYS A 173 -16.66 12.25 8.81
N ILE A 174 -16.18 12.07 10.03
CA ILE A 174 -15.54 10.83 10.48
C ILE A 174 -16.34 10.24 11.63
N LYS A 175 -16.85 9.02 11.42
CA LYS A 175 -17.46 8.19 12.47
C LYS A 175 -16.51 7.07 12.86
N VAL A 176 -16.57 6.63 14.11
CA VAL A 176 -15.73 5.53 14.60
C VAL A 176 -16.61 4.41 15.13
N LYS A 177 -16.45 3.21 14.58
CA LYS A 177 -17.00 1.97 15.10
C LYS A 177 -15.93 1.25 15.93
N TRP A 178 -16.04 1.41 17.25
CA TRP A 178 -15.18 0.74 18.23
C TRP A 178 -15.51 -0.73 18.38
N LYS A 179 -14.57 -1.51 18.91
CA LYS A 179 -14.71 -2.96 19.15
C LYS A 179 -15.29 -3.71 17.95
N THR A 180 -14.94 -3.27 16.75
CA THR A 180 -15.51 -3.76 15.50
C THR A 180 -14.41 -4.37 14.63
N ASN A 181 -14.67 -5.55 14.08
CA ASN A 181 -13.80 -6.21 13.11
C ASN A 181 -14.52 -6.36 11.76
N LEU A 182 -13.80 -6.18 10.66
CA LEU A 182 -14.31 -6.52 9.33
C LEU A 182 -14.14 -8.03 9.11
N LYS A 183 -15.23 -8.74 8.81
CA LYS A 183 -15.25 -10.20 8.61
C LYS A 183 -15.29 -10.59 7.14
N ALA A 184 -16.06 -9.87 6.33
CA ALA A 184 -16.21 -10.17 4.91
C ALA A 184 -16.52 -8.91 4.10
N ILE A 185 -16.21 -8.99 2.81
CA ILE A 185 -16.56 -8.02 1.78
C ILE A 185 -17.43 -8.76 0.76
N ASN A 186 -18.56 -8.18 0.38
CA ASN A 186 -19.54 -8.78 -0.53
C ASN A 186 -19.68 -7.98 -1.84
N GLY A 187 -20.16 -8.67 -2.88
CA GLY A 187 -20.38 -8.13 -4.23
C GLY A 187 -19.32 -8.60 -5.24
N GLU A 188 -19.49 -8.21 -6.51
CA GLU A 188 -18.44 -8.35 -7.55
C GLU A 188 -17.35 -7.27 -7.42
N LYS A 189 -17.75 -6.12 -6.88
CA LYS A 189 -16.93 -5.03 -6.34
C LYS A 189 -17.38 -4.80 -4.88
N VAL A 190 -16.72 -3.91 -4.16
CA VAL A 190 -17.17 -3.56 -2.80
C VAL A 190 -18.56 -2.92 -2.87
N GLU A 191 -19.54 -3.63 -2.31
CA GLU A 191 -20.94 -3.21 -2.23
C GLU A 191 -21.47 -3.23 -0.80
N SER A 192 -21.05 -4.22 0.01
CA SER A 192 -21.33 -4.25 1.44
C SER A 192 -20.20 -4.93 2.23
N LEU A 193 -20.17 -4.65 3.53
CA LEU A 193 -19.23 -5.21 4.49
C LEU A 193 -20.00 -5.96 5.58
N VAL A 194 -19.46 -7.10 6.01
CA VAL A 194 -19.91 -7.80 7.23
C VAL A 194 -19.01 -7.39 8.37
N LEU A 195 -19.57 -6.70 9.36
CA LEU A 195 -18.86 -6.25 10.55
C LEU A 195 -19.26 -7.11 11.74
N ASP A 196 -18.28 -7.50 12.54
CA ASP A 196 -18.48 -8.13 13.85
C ASP A 196 -18.27 -7.07 14.94
N VAL A 197 -19.38 -6.63 15.53
CA VAL A 197 -19.43 -5.67 16.64
C VAL A 197 -19.68 -6.43 17.93
N GLU A 198 -18.60 -6.70 18.66
CA GLU A 198 -18.65 -7.43 19.95
C GLU A 198 -19.40 -8.77 19.86
N GLY A 199 -19.18 -9.55 18.80
CA GLY A 199 -19.81 -10.85 18.58
C GLY A 199 -21.16 -10.79 17.85
N ARG A 200 -21.66 -9.61 17.51
CA ARG A 200 -22.87 -9.43 16.71
C ARG A 200 -22.50 -9.01 15.30
N GLU A 201 -22.98 -9.78 14.31
CA GLU A 201 -22.79 -9.44 12.92
C GLU A 201 -23.80 -8.39 12.46
N GLU A 202 -23.31 -7.38 11.76
CA GLU A 202 -24.10 -6.40 11.03
C GLU A 202 -23.60 -6.30 9.58
N VAL A 203 -24.52 -6.07 8.65
CA VAL A 203 -24.18 -5.80 7.25
C VAL A 203 -24.39 -4.31 6.99
N VAL A 204 -23.38 -3.67 6.41
CA VAL A 204 -23.43 -2.25 6.05
C VAL A 204 -23.13 -2.08 4.57
N GLU A 205 -23.83 -1.16 3.91
CA GLU A 205 -23.48 -0.75 2.55
C GLU A 205 -22.13 -0.04 2.55
N ALA A 206 -21.30 -0.33 1.56
CA ALA A 206 -20.00 0.32 1.41
C ALA A 206 -19.67 0.43 -0.07
N GLN A 207 -19.15 1.60 -0.46
CA GLN A 207 -18.72 1.81 -1.83
C GLN A 207 -17.19 1.75 -1.96
N GLY A 208 -16.49 1.67 -0.83
CA GLY A 208 -15.03 1.52 -0.73
C GLY A 208 -14.58 1.14 0.67
N VAL A 209 -13.50 0.36 0.75
CA VAL A 209 -12.85 -0.02 2.01
C VAL A 209 -11.34 0.08 1.89
N PHE A 210 -10.72 0.75 2.87
CA PHE A 210 -9.31 1.08 2.90
C PHE A 210 -8.65 0.43 4.11
N PHE A 211 -7.59 -0.35 3.89
CA PHE A 211 -6.86 -0.97 5.00
C PHE A 211 -5.64 -0.14 5.36
N ALA A 212 -5.67 0.43 6.55
CA ALA A 212 -4.58 1.20 7.15
C ALA A 212 -4.08 0.51 8.42
N ILE A 213 -3.83 -0.80 8.31
CA ILE A 213 -3.40 -1.67 9.41
C ILE A 213 -1.88 -1.91 9.47
N GLY A 214 -1.13 -1.12 8.70
CA GLY A 214 0.33 -1.10 8.68
C GLY A 214 0.94 -1.93 7.56
N HIS A 215 2.28 -1.94 7.51
CA HIS A 215 3.05 -2.65 6.50
C HIS A 215 4.00 -3.66 7.16
N ILE A 216 4.39 -4.68 6.40
CA ILE A 216 5.42 -5.67 6.77
C ILE A 216 6.64 -5.37 5.91
N PRO A 217 7.75 -4.86 6.49
CA PRO A 217 8.97 -4.67 5.73
C PRO A 217 9.51 -6.03 5.27
N ALA A 218 10.04 -6.09 4.03
CA ALA A 218 10.59 -7.31 3.45
C ALA A 218 11.99 -7.67 4.02
N THR A 219 12.15 -7.52 5.34
CA THR A 219 13.40 -7.73 6.08
C THR A 219 13.38 -8.99 6.93
N GLY A 220 12.36 -9.85 6.79
CA GLY A 220 12.17 -11.04 7.62
C GLY A 220 13.35 -12.01 7.58
N TRP A 221 14.04 -12.09 6.44
CA TRP A 221 15.20 -12.96 6.20
C TRP A 221 16.54 -12.35 6.66
N LEU A 222 16.58 -11.06 7.01
CA LEU A 222 17.79 -10.35 7.48
C LEU A 222 18.09 -10.59 8.98
N LYS A 223 17.30 -11.44 9.65
CA LYS A 223 17.39 -11.66 11.10
C LYS A 223 18.43 -12.69 11.47
#